data_AF-A0AAD6BXQ5-F1
#
_entry.id   AF-A0AAD6BXQ5-F1
#
_cell.length_a   1.000
_cell.length_b   1.000
_cell.length_c   1.000
_cell.angle_alpha   90.00
_cell.angle_beta   90.00
_cell.angle_gamma   90.00
#
_symmetry.space_group_name_H-M   'P 1'
#
loop_
_entity.id
_entity.type
_entity.pdbx_description
1 polymer ?
#
loop_
_entity_poly.entity_id
_entity_poly.type
_entity_poly.pdbx_seq_one_letter_code
_entity_poly.pdbx_strand_id
1 'polypeptide(L)'
;MPANSETHPDQEQRIPLYRGSCHCGFVSYEARINFKEPSAEEPDYVLCKCNCTYCLKAGLLIASPLKDSFRLLTPGDSDDGKPNLPVYKFGPGGVSHPFCPRCGVSCHYYGTTKTGEGDTVPFTRLNVHTIDGRVDGAQMESLKEIKPKYWDGKTNGWDKGVSEEPWDGGVW
;
A
#
# COMPACT_ATOMS: atom_id res chain seq x y z
N MET A 1 2.82 33.37 -13.23
CA MET A 1 2.96 32.94 -11.82
C MET A 1 2.12 31.70 -11.66
N PRO A 2 2.67 30.50 -11.48
CA PRO A 2 1.84 29.34 -11.21
C PRO A 2 1.36 29.39 -9.75
N ALA A 3 0.08 29.11 -9.56
CA ALA A 3 -0.61 29.14 -8.28
C ALA A 3 -0.09 28.03 -7.37
N ASN A 4 0.18 28.38 -6.11
CA ASN A 4 0.43 27.44 -5.02
C ASN A 4 -0.71 26.43 -4.92
N SER A 5 -0.41 25.14 -5.00
CA SER A 5 -1.29 24.07 -4.55
C SER A 5 -1.16 23.95 -3.03
N GLU A 6 -1.84 24.84 -2.30
CA GLU A 6 -2.03 24.68 -0.86
C GLU A 6 -3.03 23.54 -0.63
N THR A 7 -2.52 22.35 -0.31
CA THR A 7 -3.36 21.26 0.22
C THR A 7 -3.90 21.70 1.57
N HIS A 8 -5.21 21.98 1.64
CA HIS A 8 -5.87 22.37 2.87
C HIS A 8 -5.89 21.21 3.89
N PRO A 9 -5.45 21.43 5.15
CA PRO A 9 -5.39 20.37 6.18
C PRO A 9 -6.77 19.75 6.52
N ASP A 10 -7.87 20.42 6.17
CA ASP A 10 -9.25 19.91 6.29
C ASP A 10 -9.60 18.78 5.30
N GLN A 11 -8.79 18.54 4.26
CA GLN A 11 -9.05 17.45 3.30
C GLN A 11 -8.48 16.10 3.78
N GLU A 12 -7.34 16.08 4.45
CA GLU A 12 -6.73 14.85 4.97
C GLU A 12 -7.55 14.22 6.12
N GLN A 13 -8.21 15.04 6.95
CA GLN A 13 -9.09 14.57 8.01
C GLN A 13 -10.41 13.94 7.50
N ARG A 14 -10.76 14.18 6.23
CA ARG A 14 -11.92 13.56 5.56
C ARG A 14 -11.64 12.19 4.97
N ILE A 15 -10.38 11.77 4.89
CA ILE A 15 -10.02 10.45 4.37
C ILE A 15 -10.41 9.39 5.41
N PRO A 16 -11.27 8.42 5.05
CA PRO A 16 -11.73 7.41 5.98
C PRO A 16 -10.59 6.63 6.63
N LEU A 17 -10.75 6.33 7.93
CA LEU A 17 -9.85 5.46 8.67
C LEU A 17 -10.35 4.01 8.57
N TYR A 18 -9.47 3.13 8.12
CA TYR A 18 -9.71 1.69 8.04
C TYR A 18 -8.93 0.96 9.10
N ARG A 19 -9.52 -0.14 9.59
CA ARG A 19 -8.83 -1.15 10.37
C ARG A 19 -8.66 -2.40 9.52
N GLY A 20 -7.54 -3.06 9.70
CA GLY A 20 -7.25 -4.32 9.04
C GLY A 20 -6.44 -5.25 9.92
N SER A 21 -6.39 -6.50 9.53
CA SER A 21 -5.66 -7.54 10.24
C SER A 21 -5.23 -8.68 9.32
N CYS A 22 -4.19 -9.40 9.76
CA CYS A 22 -3.90 -10.69 9.15
C CYS A 22 -5.03 -11.69 9.47
N HIS A 23 -5.09 -12.80 8.74
CA HIS A 23 -6.15 -13.81 8.91
C HIS A 23 -6.42 -14.25 10.36
N CYS A 24 -5.36 -14.42 11.18
CA CYS A 24 -5.50 -14.86 12.57
C CYS A 24 -5.66 -13.72 13.60
N GLY A 25 -5.71 -12.46 13.15
CA GLY A 25 -5.84 -11.28 14.02
C GLY A 25 -4.59 -10.89 14.82
N PHE A 26 -3.50 -11.65 14.76
CA PHE A 26 -2.26 -11.33 15.51
C PHE A 26 -1.64 -10.00 15.06
N VAL A 27 -1.59 -9.80 13.75
CA VAL A 27 -1.20 -8.52 13.15
C VAL A 27 -2.46 -7.70 12.94
N SER A 28 -2.51 -6.50 13.49
CA SER A 28 -3.59 -5.54 13.26
C SER A 28 -3.03 -4.14 13.03
N TYR A 29 -3.70 -3.36 12.21
CA TYR A 29 -3.26 -2.03 11.82
C TYR A 29 -4.44 -1.09 11.56
N GLU A 30 -4.15 0.19 11.53
CA GLU A 30 -5.04 1.24 11.04
C GLU A 30 -4.34 2.08 9.98
N ALA A 31 -5.10 2.58 9.00
CA ALA A 31 -4.59 3.47 7.97
C ALA A 31 -5.70 4.30 7.36
N ARG A 32 -5.39 5.55 6.94
CA ARG A 32 -6.33 6.36 6.16
C ARG A 32 -6.14 6.05 4.69
N ILE A 33 -7.23 5.70 3.99
CA ILE A 33 -7.17 5.30 2.58
C ILE A 33 -8.26 6.04 1.80
N ASN A 34 -7.88 6.67 0.68
CA ASN A 34 -8.85 7.23 -0.26
C ASN A 34 -9.08 6.21 -1.38
N PHE A 35 -10.24 5.57 -1.37
CA PHE A 35 -10.65 4.65 -2.43
C PHE A 35 -11.43 5.32 -3.57
N LYS A 36 -11.63 6.64 -3.52
CA LYS A 36 -12.37 7.38 -4.55
C LYS A 36 -11.44 8.03 -5.56
N GLU A 37 -10.31 8.55 -5.10
CA GLU A 37 -9.37 9.32 -5.90
C GLU A 37 -7.92 8.95 -5.54
N PRO A 38 -6.99 8.95 -6.52
CA PRO A 38 -5.57 8.77 -6.26
C PRO A 38 -5.03 9.82 -5.27
N SER A 39 -3.97 9.49 -4.55
CA SER A 39 -3.32 10.46 -3.66
C SER A 39 -2.38 11.38 -4.43
N ALA A 40 -2.02 12.52 -3.85
CA ALA A 40 -1.03 13.41 -4.46
C ALA A 40 0.34 12.75 -4.66
N GLU A 41 0.68 11.78 -3.82
CA GLU A 41 1.94 11.03 -3.86
C GLU A 41 1.93 9.85 -4.83
N GLU A 42 0.74 9.40 -5.20
CA GLU A 42 0.52 8.31 -6.14
C GLU A 42 -0.67 8.70 -7.02
N PRO A 43 -0.47 9.67 -7.94
CA PRO A 43 -1.56 10.27 -8.71
C PRO A 43 -2.10 9.34 -9.80
N ASP A 44 -1.37 8.26 -10.11
CA ASP A 44 -1.66 7.43 -11.28
C ASP A 44 -2.75 6.39 -11.01
N TYR A 45 -2.98 5.98 -9.77
CA TYR A 45 -3.94 4.92 -9.43
C TYR A 45 -4.49 5.02 -8.00
N VAL A 46 -5.69 4.47 -7.82
CA VAL A 46 -6.27 4.20 -6.49
C VAL A 46 -5.83 2.83 -5.98
N LEU A 47 -5.93 1.82 -6.86
CA LEU A 47 -5.51 0.45 -6.62
C LEU A 47 -4.55 0.01 -7.70
N CYS A 48 -3.54 -0.78 -7.34
CA CYS A 48 -2.69 -1.41 -8.34
C CYS A 48 -2.38 -2.88 -8.05
N LYS A 49 -1.89 -3.54 -9.10
CA LYS A 49 -1.36 -4.88 -9.09
C LYS A 49 0.00 -4.88 -9.77
N CYS A 50 0.86 -5.82 -9.41
CA CYS A 50 2.20 -5.92 -9.96
C CYS A 50 2.46 -7.35 -10.42
N ASN A 51 3.03 -7.51 -11.63
CA ASN A 51 3.32 -8.81 -12.23
C ASN A 51 4.67 -9.42 -11.77
N CYS A 52 5.38 -8.82 -10.80
CA CYS A 52 6.61 -9.42 -10.29
C CYS A 52 6.30 -10.76 -9.59
N THR A 53 7.29 -11.65 -9.53
CA THR A 53 7.10 -13.01 -9.03
C THR A 53 6.57 -13.07 -7.60
N TYR A 54 7.01 -12.14 -6.74
CA TYR A 54 6.53 -12.04 -5.36
C TYR A 54 5.08 -11.56 -5.30
N CYS A 55 4.77 -10.40 -5.90
CA CYS A 55 3.44 -9.79 -5.83
C CYS A 55 2.36 -10.72 -6.40
N LEU A 56 2.66 -11.44 -7.48
CA LEU A 56 1.75 -12.43 -8.05
C LEU A 56 1.50 -13.60 -7.10
N LYS A 57 2.56 -14.18 -6.52
CA LYS A 57 2.44 -15.33 -5.60
C LYS A 57 1.80 -14.96 -4.27
N ALA A 58 2.03 -13.74 -3.79
CA ALA A 58 1.40 -13.20 -2.60
C ALA A 58 -0.03 -12.69 -2.85
N GLY A 59 -0.48 -12.62 -4.11
CA GLY A 59 -1.82 -12.18 -4.49
C GLY A 59 -2.12 -10.76 -4.05
N LEU A 60 -1.15 -9.84 -4.16
CA LEU A 60 -1.32 -8.49 -3.64
C LEU A 60 -2.25 -7.65 -4.53
N LEU A 61 -3.31 -7.12 -3.91
CA LEU A 61 -4.03 -5.94 -4.39
C LEU A 61 -3.58 -4.76 -3.53
N ILE A 62 -2.98 -3.76 -4.16
CA ILE A 62 -2.17 -2.76 -3.47
C ILE A 62 -2.94 -1.44 -3.39
N ALA A 63 -2.99 -0.85 -2.20
CA ALA A 63 -3.41 0.53 -1.99
C ALA A 63 -2.30 1.34 -1.32
N SER A 64 -2.30 2.64 -1.61
CA SER A 64 -1.45 3.63 -0.95
C SER A 64 -2.25 4.30 0.17
N PRO A 65 -1.87 4.11 1.45
CA PRO A 65 -2.46 4.91 2.52
C PRO A 65 -2.04 6.38 2.37
N LEU A 66 -2.79 7.29 2.99
CA LEU A 66 -2.32 8.66 3.20
C LEU A 66 -0.98 8.60 3.93
N LYS A 67 -0.04 9.47 3.53
CA LYS A 67 1.28 9.56 4.15
C LYS A 67 1.20 9.66 5.67
N ASP A 68 2.10 8.94 6.32
CA ASP A 68 2.24 8.88 7.77
C ASP A 68 0.97 8.47 8.54
N SER A 69 -0.07 7.97 7.85
CA SER A 69 -1.32 7.53 8.47
C SER A 69 -1.35 6.06 8.87
N PHE A 70 -0.44 5.25 8.32
CA PHE A 70 -0.34 3.84 8.66
C PHE A 70 0.19 3.66 10.08
N ARG A 71 -0.53 2.87 10.89
CA ARG A 71 -0.13 2.52 12.25
C ARG A 71 -0.31 1.04 12.47
N LEU A 72 0.78 0.35 12.81
CA LEU A 72 0.71 -1.01 13.32
C LEU A 72 0.19 -0.96 14.76
N LEU A 73 -0.89 -1.67 15.05
CA LEU A 73 -1.47 -1.75 16.38
C LEU A 73 -0.94 -2.97 17.14
N THR A 74 -0.81 -4.09 16.44
CA THR A 74 -0.23 -5.33 16.98
C THR A 74 0.57 -6.07 15.92
N PRO A 75 1.67 -6.76 16.29
CA PRO A 75 2.40 -6.56 17.55
C PRO A 75 2.98 -5.13 17.61
N GLY A 76 3.22 -4.61 18.81
CA GLY A 76 3.86 -3.30 18.96
C GLY A 76 5.26 -3.27 18.33
N ASP A 77 5.82 -2.06 18.24
CA ASP A 77 7.17 -1.87 17.74
C ASP A 77 8.21 -2.48 18.70
N SER A 78 9.32 -2.96 18.15
CA SER A 78 10.53 -3.30 18.89
C SER A 78 11.19 -2.04 19.44
N ASP A 79 12.15 -2.21 20.36
CA ASP A 79 12.88 -1.11 21.01
C ASP A 79 13.60 -0.18 20.01
N ASP A 80 13.83 -0.63 18.77
CA ASP A 80 14.40 0.14 17.66
C ASP A 80 13.35 0.71 16.68
N GLY A 81 12.06 0.72 17.05
CA GLY A 81 10.96 1.30 16.30
C GLY A 81 10.54 0.50 15.06
N LYS A 82 10.89 -0.80 14.98
CA LYS A 82 10.48 -1.68 13.86
C LYS A 82 9.30 -2.56 14.26
N PRO A 83 8.47 -3.01 13.32
CA PRO A 83 7.48 -4.04 13.60
C PRO A 83 8.16 -5.28 14.21
N ASN A 84 7.65 -5.80 15.33
CA ASN A 84 8.10 -7.10 15.87
C ASN A 84 7.56 -8.26 15.03
N LEU A 85 7.86 -8.24 13.73
CA LEU A 85 7.43 -9.17 12.70
C LEU A 85 8.63 -9.69 11.92
N PRO A 86 8.64 -10.97 11.52
CA PRO A 86 9.61 -11.44 10.55
C PRO A 86 9.44 -10.68 9.23
N VAL A 87 10.56 -10.28 8.63
CA VAL A 87 10.60 -9.52 7.39
C VAL A 87 11.24 -10.36 6.30
N TYR A 88 10.53 -10.53 5.19
CA TYR A 88 11.09 -11.10 3.97
C TYR A 88 11.66 -9.99 3.08
N LYS A 89 12.91 -10.16 2.63
CA LYS A 89 13.58 -9.28 1.67
C LYS A 89 14.18 -10.14 0.55
N PHE A 90 14.17 -9.62 -0.66
CA PHE A 90 14.74 -10.28 -1.83
C PHE A 90 15.30 -9.25 -2.81
N GLY A 91 16.00 -9.73 -3.85
CA GLY A 91 16.63 -8.85 -4.83
C GLY A 91 17.60 -7.86 -4.17
N PRO A 92 17.57 -6.57 -4.53
CA PRO A 92 18.40 -5.54 -3.90
C PRO A 92 18.11 -5.28 -2.40
N GLY A 93 17.04 -5.85 -1.84
CA GLY A 93 16.69 -5.69 -0.42
C GLY A 93 16.09 -4.34 -0.02
N GLY A 94 15.74 -3.50 -1.01
CA GLY A 94 15.18 -2.15 -0.80
C GLY A 94 13.71 -2.13 -0.32
N VAL A 95 12.99 -3.25 -0.46
CA VAL A 95 11.61 -3.39 0.01
C VAL A 95 11.54 -4.46 1.10
N SER A 96 10.85 -4.12 2.18
CA SER A 96 10.63 -4.96 3.35
C SER A 96 9.20 -5.48 3.32
N HIS A 97 9.04 -6.81 3.31
CA HIS A 97 7.74 -7.47 3.34
C HIS A 97 7.53 -8.18 4.69
N PRO A 98 7.05 -7.48 5.73
CA PRO A 98 6.67 -8.11 6.97
C PRO A 98 5.47 -9.04 6.76
N PHE A 99 5.44 -10.16 7.48
CA PHE A 99 4.34 -11.10 7.44
C PHE A 99 4.00 -11.63 8.84
N CYS A 100 2.76 -12.09 9.00
CA CYS A 100 2.35 -12.70 10.25
C CYS A 100 3.08 -14.04 10.47
N PRO A 101 3.84 -14.21 11.56
CA PRO A 101 4.55 -15.47 11.83
C PRO A 101 3.59 -16.63 12.13
N ARG A 102 2.31 -16.35 12.42
CA ARG A 102 1.31 -17.36 12.78
C ARG A 102 0.51 -17.87 11.58
N CYS A 103 0.22 -17.02 10.59
CA CYS A 103 -0.64 -17.38 9.45
C CYS A 103 -0.04 -17.07 8.08
N GLY A 104 1.16 -16.49 8.00
CA GLY A 104 1.85 -16.18 6.74
C GLY A 104 1.33 -14.96 5.98
N VAL A 105 0.18 -14.39 6.36
CA VAL A 105 -0.41 -13.23 5.66
C VAL A 105 0.45 -11.97 5.85
N SER A 106 0.74 -11.28 4.74
CA SER A 106 1.39 -9.97 4.70
C SER A 106 0.32 -8.88 4.50
N CYS A 107 0.21 -7.98 5.49
CA CYS A 107 -0.78 -6.89 5.49
C CYS A 107 -0.24 -5.62 4.82
N HIS A 108 1.07 -5.41 4.88
CA HIS A 108 1.72 -4.22 4.37
C HIS A 108 3.16 -4.53 3.95
N TYR A 109 3.74 -3.64 3.17
CA TYR A 109 5.17 -3.60 2.88
C TYR A 109 5.64 -2.16 2.77
N TYR A 110 6.93 -1.95 2.99
CA TYR A 110 7.52 -0.61 3.02
C TYR A 110 8.93 -0.62 2.44
N GLY A 111 9.37 0.55 1.97
CA GLY A 111 10.69 0.72 1.36
C GLY A 111 10.95 2.18 1.07
N THR A 112 11.91 2.43 0.18
CA THR A 112 12.16 3.76 -0.37
C THR A 112 12.02 3.76 -1.88
N THR A 113 11.59 4.88 -2.43
CA THR A 113 11.50 5.12 -3.87
C THR A 113 12.12 6.46 -4.22
N LYS A 114 12.47 6.66 -5.49
CA LYS A 114 12.96 7.95 -5.99
C LYS A 114 11.80 8.75 -6.60
N THR A 115 11.72 10.03 -6.26
CA THR A 115 10.79 10.97 -6.92
C THR A 115 11.32 11.31 -8.32
N GLY A 116 10.48 11.92 -9.16
CA GLY A 116 10.91 12.47 -10.46
C GLY A 116 12.01 13.53 -10.35
N GLU A 117 12.16 14.15 -9.18
CA GLU A 117 13.19 15.15 -8.85
C GLU A 117 14.50 14.51 -8.37
N GLY A 118 14.52 13.18 -8.16
CA GLY A 118 15.70 12.42 -7.74
C GLY A 118 15.82 12.19 -6.23
N ASP A 119 14.94 12.80 -5.42
CA ASP A 119 14.90 12.61 -3.98
C ASP A 119 14.45 11.20 -3.60
N THR A 120 15.03 10.65 -2.54
CA THR A 120 14.62 9.34 -2.01
C THR A 120 13.63 9.54 -0.88
N VAL A 121 12.41 9.01 -1.06
CA VAL A 121 11.32 9.13 -0.09
C VAL A 121 10.86 7.75 0.39
N PRO A 122 10.49 7.60 1.68
CA PRO A 122 9.91 6.36 2.18
C PRO A 122 8.50 6.16 1.62
N PHE A 123 8.10 4.90 1.48
CA PHE A 123 6.72 4.55 1.14
C PHE A 123 6.22 3.38 2.01
N THR A 124 4.92 3.34 2.23
CA THR A 124 4.19 2.19 2.75
C THR A 124 3.07 1.83 1.79
N ARG A 125 2.79 0.54 1.64
CA ARG A 125 1.72 0.01 0.79
C ARG A 125 0.99 -1.09 1.54
N LEU A 126 -0.32 -1.17 1.31
CA LEU A 126 -1.22 -2.09 1.99
C LEU A 126 -1.72 -3.18 1.05
N ASN A 127 -1.85 -4.40 1.58
CA ASN A 127 -2.64 -5.44 0.94
C ASN A 127 -4.12 -5.20 1.26
N VAL A 128 -4.90 -4.82 0.26
CA VAL A 128 -6.32 -4.48 0.43
C VAL A 128 -7.15 -5.67 0.92
N HIS A 129 -6.69 -6.90 0.65
CA HIS A 129 -7.34 -8.11 1.14
C HIS A 129 -7.29 -8.27 2.67
N THR A 130 -6.49 -7.48 3.38
CA THR A 130 -6.40 -7.52 4.85
C THR A 130 -7.16 -6.40 5.53
N ILE A 131 -7.99 -5.64 4.80
CA ILE A 131 -8.85 -4.59 5.37
C ILE A 131 -10.15 -5.23 5.87
N ASP A 132 -10.47 -5.00 7.14
CA ASP A 132 -11.65 -5.58 7.80
C ASP A 132 -12.85 -4.64 7.74
N GLY A 133 -12.62 -3.32 7.78
CA GLY A 133 -13.70 -2.35 7.77
C GLY A 133 -13.28 -0.92 8.10
N ARG A 134 -14.25 -0.01 8.04
CA ARG A 134 -14.07 1.39 8.46
C ARG A 134 -14.25 1.52 9.97
N VAL A 135 -13.42 2.36 10.59
CA VAL A 135 -13.47 2.61 12.04
C VAL A 135 -14.71 3.41 12.44
N ASP A 136 -15.28 4.20 11.53
CA ASP A 136 -16.51 4.98 11.76
C ASP A 136 -17.80 4.14 11.68
N GLY A 137 -17.69 2.83 11.41
CA GLY A 137 -18.83 1.92 11.30
C GLY A 137 -19.65 2.07 10.01
N ALA A 138 -19.26 2.97 9.10
CA ALA A 138 -19.89 3.04 7.78
C ALA A 138 -19.50 1.81 6.93
N GLN A 139 -20.32 1.52 5.92
CA GLN A 139 -20.02 0.44 4.98
C GLN A 139 -18.75 0.75 4.18
N MET A 140 -17.97 -0.29 3.89
CA MET A 140 -16.79 -0.17 3.04
C MET A 140 -17.18 0.23 1.61
N GLU A 141 -16.35 1.06 1.01
CA GLU A 141 -16.38 1.40 -0.41
C GLU A 141 -16.35 0.13 -1.27
N SER A 142 -17.15 0.13 -2.34
CA SER A 142 -17.24 -1.03 -3.23
C SER A 142 -16.00 -1.13 -4.09
N LEU A 143 -15.03 -1.94 -3.68
CA LEU A 143 -13.76 -2.11 -4.40
C LEU A 143 -13.94 -2.66 -5.82
N LYS A 144 -15.08 -3.31 -6.13
CA LYS A 144 -15.42 -3.78 -7.48
C LYS A 144 -15.60 -2.64 -8.50
N GLU A 145 -15.87 -1.43 -8.02
CA GLU A 145 -16.08 -0.24 -8.86
C GLU A 145 -14.75 0.42 -9.25
N ILE A 146 -13.66 0.04 -8.57
CA ILE A 146 -12.33 0.57 -8.79
C ILE A 146 -11.57 -0.37 -9.72
N LYS A 147 -11.23 0.10 -10.91
CA LYS A 147 -10.35 -0.62 -11.81
C LYS A 147 -8.91 -0.50 -11.31
N PRO A 148 -8.23 -1.61 -10.96
CA PRO A 148 -6.82 -1.55 -10.61
C PRO A 148 -5.99 -1.20 -11.84
N LYS A 149 -4.85 -0.54 -11.63
CA LYS A 149 -3.81 -0.38 -12.66
C LYS A 149 -2.64 -1.34 -12.43
N TYR A 150 -1.74 -1.43 -13.40
CA TYR A 150 -0.77 -2.53 -13.45
C TYR A 150 0.67 -2.05 -13.60
N TRP A 151 1.53 -2.51 -12.69
CA TRP A 151 2.97 -2.30 -12.73
C TRP A 151 3.72 -3.47 -13.37
N ASP A 152 4.72 -3.15 -14.20
CA ASP A 152 5.64 -4.12 -14.81
C ASP A 152 6.85 -4.42 -13.91
N GLY A 153 6.59 -5.04 -12.77
CA GLY A 153 7.65 -5.45 -11.85
C GLY A 153 8.44 -6.67 -12.32
N LYS A 154 7.96 -7.42 -13.32
CA LYS A 154 8.66 -8.59 -13.86
C LYS A 154 9.92 -8.19 -14.61
N THR A 155 9.89 -7.09 -15.38
CA THR A 155 11.07 -6.58 -16.10
C THR A 155 11.68 -5.33 -15.46
N ASN A 156 11.26 -4.96 -14.24
CA ASN A 156 11.63 -3.69 -13.59
C ASN A 156 11.29 -2.45 -14.46
N GLY A 157 10.17 -2.48 -15.19
CA GLY A 157 9.72 -1.40 -16.07
C GLY A 157 9.04 -0.25 -15.33
N TRP A 158 9.63 0.21 -14.21
CA TRP A 158 9.05 1.26 -13.35
C TRP A 158 8.92 2.61 -14.07
N ASP A 159 9.79 2.87 -15.04
CA ASP A 159 9.82 4.05 -15.90
C ASP A 159 8.69 4.10 -16.93
N LYS A 160 8.08 2.96 -17.24
CA LYS A 160 6.92 2.86 -18.15
C LYS A 160 5.63 3.42 -17.53
N GLY A 161 5.61 3.61 -16.21
CA GLY A 161 4.40 3.94 -15.46
C GLY A 161 3.45 2.74 -15.34
N VAL A 162 2.25 3.02 -14.83
CA VAL A 162 1.17 2.04 -14.73
C VAL A 162 0.41 1.89 -16.04
N SER A 163 -0.05 0.67 -16.31
CA SER A 163 -0.94 0.33 -17.43
C SER A 163 -2.39 0.18 -16.96
N GLU A 164 -3.34 0.43 -17.85
CA GLU A 164 -4.76 0.12 -17.64
C GLU A 164 -5.06 -1.39 -17.73
N GLU A 165 -4.23 -2.13 -18.46
CA GLU A 165 -4.35 -3.59 -18.64
C GLU A 165 -3.13 -4.32 -18.07
N PRO A 166 -3.26 -5.61 -17.68
CA PRO A 166 -2.15 -6.39 -17.17
C PRO A 166 -0.97 -6.49 -18.14
N TRP A 167 0.25 -6.31 -17.63
CA TRP A 167 1.47 -6.60 -18.38
C TRP A 167 1.65 -8.11 -18.62
N ASP A 168 2.43 -8.48 -19.63
CA ASP A 168 2.73 -9.88 -19.98
C ASP A 168 3.18 -10.73 -18.77
N GLY A 169 2.51 -11.87 -18.58
CA GLY A 169 2.73 -12.76 -17.44
C GLY A 169 2.16 -12.26 -16.11
N GLY A 170 1.50 -11.10 -16.11
CA GLY A 170 0.53 -10.70 -15.10
C GLY A 170 -0.78 -11.49 -15.27
N VAL A 171 -1.63 -11.37 -14.27
CA VAL A 171 -2.96 -11.98 -14.24
C VAL A 171 -3.97 -10.90 -13.93
N TRP A 172 -5.19 -11.08 -14.47
CA TRP A 172 -6.45 -10.32 -14.33
C TRP A 172 -6.42 -8.84 -14.66
#